data_AF-K6WWZ6-F1
#
_entry.id   AF-K6WWZ6-F1
#
_cell.length_a   1.000
_cell.length_b   1.000
_cell.length_c   1.000
_cell.angle_alpha   90.00
_cell.angle_beta   90.00
_cell.angle_gamma   90.00
#
_symmetry.space_group_name_H-M   'P 1'
#
loop_
_entity.id
_entity.type
_entity.pdbx_description
1 polymer ?
#
loop_
_entity_poly.entity_id
_entity_poly.type
_entity_poly.pdbx_seq_one_letter_code
_entity_poly.pdbx_strand_id
1 'polypeptide(L)'
;MVKKLIGLTLFTMLISGCATDLTTNVNYYLLDDATTTITPISVDQRPIKIKIDTFELADYLNQTNLCMQLEGHQIYYSKHHFWAQPLQSSLLKSLLNDLNLHSSQGYFYTSDTVNDEQPDLKMGLSISHFLPTHQSSVVMSGQYWFYDSKTNNDLSKRVFNFKYELPLKENGFPHSVKQLRLLLPELSKELVKNMESIKN
;
A
#
# COMPACT_ATOMS: atom_id res chain seq x y z
N MET A 1 47.11 55.21 -5.22
CA MET A 1 46.38 54.31 -6.14
C MET A 1 46.28 52.87 -5.63
N VAL A 2 47.25 52.38 -4.83
CA VAL A 2 47.30 50.98 -4.33
C VAL A 2 46.18 50.62 -3.32
N LYS A 3 45.75 51.56 -2.47
CA LYS A 3 44.66 51.32 -1.48
C LYS A 3 43.29 51.01 -2.10
N LYS A 4 42.99 51.55 -3.29
CA LYS A 4 41.74 51.24 -4.02
C LYS A 4 41.76 49.85 -4.67
N LEU A 5 42.95 49.33 -4.97
CA LEU A 5 43.11 48.01 -5.58
C LEU A 5 42.97 46.87 -4.56
N ILE A 6 43.38 47.11 -3.31
CA ILE A 6 43.27 46.13 -2.21
C ILE A 6 41.81 45.90 -1.78
N GLY A 7 40.97 46.94 -1.83
CA GLY A 7 39.54 46.80 -1.51
C GLY A 7 38.74 45.98 -2.52
N LEU A 8 39.17 45.97 -3.80
CA LEU A 8 38.49 45.25 -4.87
C LEU A 8 38.81 43.75 -4.84
N THR A 9 40.02 43.38 -4.43
CA THR A 9 40.45 41.98 -4.32
C THR A 9 39.80 41.25 -3.14
N LEU A 10 39.46 41.98 -2.06
CA LEU A 10 38.84 41.37 -0.87
C LEU A 10 37.35 41.03 -1.09
N PHE A 11 36.67 41.68 -2.04
CA PHE A 11 35.25 41.47 -2.33
C PHE A 11 34.99 40.22 -3.20
N THR A 12 35.97 39.78 -3.98
CA THR A 12 35.81 38.61 -4.88
C THR A 12 35.99 37.27 -4.17
N MET A 13 36.67 37.23 -3.02
CA MET A 13 36.81 36.00 -2.21
C MET A 13 35.52 35.60 -1.46
N LEU A 14 34.60 36.54 -1.23
CA LEU A 14 33.35 36.31 -0.49
C LEU A 14 32.23 35.67 -1.34
N ILE A 15 32.44 35.49 -2.64
CA ILE A 15 31.45 34.88 -3.55
C ILE A 15 31.83 33.43 -3.92
N SER A 16 32.72 32.81 -3.15
CA SER A 16 32.96 31.36 -3.19
C SER A 16 31.76 30.63 -2.57
N GLY A 17 30.58 30.76 -3.19
CA GLY A 17 29.41 29.99 -2.82
C GLY A 17 29.70 28.54 -3.09
N CYS A 18 29.75 27.71 -2.05
CA CYS A 18 29.72 26.27 -2.20
C CYS A 18 28.47 25.91 -2.99
N ALA A 19 28.62 25.62 -4.27
CA ALA A 19 27.68 24.78 -5.00
C ALA A 19 27.84 23.39 -4.39
N THR A 20 27.26 23.19 -3.20
CA THR A 20 27.12 21.87 -2.63
C THR A 20 26.15 21.17 -3.56
N ASP A 21 26.67 20.22 -4.35
CA ASP A 21 25.84 19.29 -5.11
C ASP A 21 24.94 18.57 -4.11
N LEU A 22 23.76 19.15 -3.87
CA LEU A 22 22.65 18.49 -3.23
C LEU A 22 22.17 17.45 -4.23
N THR A 23 22.89 16.33 -4.30
CA THR A 23 22.38 15.12 -4.91
C THR A 23 21.15 14.74 -4.08
N THR A 24 19.98 15.24 -4.50
CA THR A 24 18.70 14.88 -3.89
C THR A 24 18.52 13.39 -4.13
N ASN A 25 18.81 12.60 -3.10
CA ASN A 25 18.79 11.16 -3.22
C ASN A 25 17.34 10.71 -3.49
N VAL A 26 17.16 9.93 -4.55
CA VAL A 26 15.88 9.34 -4.92
C VAL A 26 15.75 8.01 -4.22
N ASN A 27 14.67 7.83 -3.45
CA ASN A 27 14.42 6.63 -2.68
C ASN A 27 13.26 5.83 -3.27
N TYR A 28 13.45 4.52 -3.38
CA TYR A 28 12.42 3.58 -3.80
C TYR A 28 11.99 2.71 -2.63
N TYR A 29 10.69 2.50 -2.50
CA TYR A 29 10.07 1.80 -1.38
C TYR A 29 9.32 0.56 -1.88
N LEU A 30 9.63 -0.59 -1.28
CA LEU A 30 8.80 -1.78 -1.39
C LEU A 30 7.76 -1.77 -0.28
N LEU A 31 6.55 -2.22 -0.59
CA LEU A 31 5.50 -2.37 0.42
C LEU A 31 5.72 -3.65 1.24
N ASP A 32 6.16 -4.73 0.59
CA ASP A 32 6.61 -5.96 1.23
C ASP A 32 8.11 -5.91 1.54
N ASP A 33 8.50 -6.53 2.66
CA ASP A 33 9.91 -6.64 3.01
C ASP A 33 10.51 -7.86 2.27
N ALA A 34 11.60 -7.65 1.52
CA ALA A 34 12.31 -8.71 0.81
C ALA A 34 12.90 -9.77 1.75
N THR A 35 13.00 -9.47 3.05
CA THR A 35 13.44 -10.41 4.09
C THR A 35 12.28 -11.21 4.71
N THR A 36 11.04 -10.92 4.33
CA THR A 36 9.87 -11.67 4.81
C THR A 36 10.03 -13.14 4.42
N THR A 37 10.07 -14.02 5.42
CA THR A 37 10.14 -15.46 5.16
C THR A 37 8.82 -15.93 4.58
N ILE A 38 8.87 -16.50 3.37
CA ILE A 38 7.71 -17.09 2.71
C ILE A 38 7.59 -18.53 3.20
N THR A 39 6.61 -18.78 4.07
CA THR A 39 6.27 -20.14 4.49
C THR A 39 5.42 -20.80 3.41
N PRO A 40 5.75 -22.03 2.96
CA PRO A 40 4.89 -22.79 2.06
C PRO A 40 3.49 -22.95 2.67
N ILE A 41 2.45 -22.65 1.88
CA ILE A 41 1.06 -22.80 2.30
C ILE A 41 0.54 -24.14 1.77
N SER A 42 0.07 -25.01 2.66
CA SER A 42 -0.62 -26.25 2.29
C SER A 42 -2.02 -25.94 1.76
N VAL A 43 -2.16 -25.83 0.43
CA VAL A 43 -3.44 -25.49 -0.22
C VAL A 43 -4.50 -26.56 0.05
N ASP A 44 -4.14 -27.85 -0.01
CA ASP A 44 -5.07 -28.98 0.15
C ASP A 44 -5.72 -29.06 1.53
N GLN A 45 -5.11 -28.43 2.54
CA GLN A 45 -5.63 -28.41 3.91
C GLN A 45 -6.67 -27.30 4.14
N ARG A 46 -6.94 -26.47 3.13
CA ARG A 46 -7.85 -25.33 3.22
C ARG A 46 -9.14 -25.63 2.46
N PRO A 47 -10.26 -25.92 3.16
CA PRO A 47 -11.49 -26.38 2.53
C PRO A 47 -12.22 -25.32 1.71
N ILE A 48 -11.94 -24.02 1.91
CA ILE A 48 -12.64 -22.93 1.22
C ILE A 48 -11.68 -22.25 0.24
N LYS A 49 -12.00 -22.26 -1.05
CA LYS A 49 -11.24 -21.58 -2.10
C LYS A 49 -11.88 -20.23 -2.44
N ILE A 50 -11.14 -19.15 -2.27
CA ILE A 50 -11.62 -17.78 -2.51
C ILE A 50 -10.78 -17.11 -3.59
N LYS A 51 -11.42 -16.74 -4.70
CA LYS A 51 -10.79 -15.96 -5.75
C LYS A 51 -11.03 -14.47 -5.51
N ILE A 52 -9.96 -13.70 -5.42
CA ILE A 52 -10.01 -12.24 -5.55
C ILE A 52 -9.99 -11.95 -7.06
N ASP A 53 -11.15 -11.70 -7.63
CA ASP A 53 -11.31 -11.48 -9.08
C ASP A 53 -11.43 -10.00 -9.44
N THR A 54 -11.81 -9.14 -8.49
CA THR A 54 -11.78 -7.69 -8.64
C THR A 54 -10.89 -7.07 -7.57
N PHE A 55 -9.83 -6.37 -7.99
CA PHE A 55 -8.98 -5.58 -7.10
C PHE A 55 -8.75 -4.19 -7.71
N GLU A 56 -9.45 -3.19 -7.18
CA GLU A 56 -9.40 -1.81 -7.66
C GLU A 56 -8.58 -0.92 -6.72
N LEU A 57 -7.87 0.04 -7.29
CA LEU A 57 -7.14 1.07 -6.57
C LEU A 57 -7.54 2.42 -7.16
N ALA A 58 -7.84 3.40 -6.30
CA ALA A 58 -8.18 4.75 -6.74
C ALA A 58 -7.10 5.33 -7.67
N ASP A 59 -7.51 5.97 -8.77
CA ASP A 59 -6.62 6.40 -9.85
C ASP A 59 -5.48 7.33 -9.39
N TYR A 60 -5.73 8.18 -8.40
CA TYR A 60 -4.72 9.08 -7.85
C TYR A 60 -3.60 8.34 -7.11
N LEU A 61 -3.85 7.11 -6.63
CA LEU A 61 -2.85 6.23 -6.03
C LEU A 61 -2.10 5.41 -7.08
N ASN A 62 -2.60 5.34 -8.32
CA ASN A 62 -1.97 4.62 -9.43
C ASN A 62 -0.84 5.44 -10.07
N GLN A 63 0.09 5.89 -9.23
CA GLN A 63 1.26 6.68 -9.58
C GLN A 63 2.51 6.03 -8.99
N THR A 64 3.65 6.22 -9.65
CA THR A 64 4.93 5.73 -9.12
C THR A 64 5.40 6.52 -7.89
N ASN A 65 4.99 7.77 -7.76
CA ASN A 65 5.41 8.66 -6.68
C ASN A 65 4.62 8.35 -5.41
N LEU A 66 5.27 8.35 -4.25
CA LEU A 66 4.53 8.34 -2.99
C LEU A 66 3.77 9.65 -2.85
N CYS A 67 2.54 9.56 -2.39
CA CYS A 67 1.68 10.70 -2.16
C CYS A 67 1.32 10.88 -0.69
N MET A 68 0.90 12.08 -0.30
CA MET A 68 0.30 12.37 1.01
C MET A 68 -0.86 13.34 0.86
N GLN A 69 -1.83 13.25 1.76
CA GLN A 69 -2.98 14.14 1.80
C GLN A 69 -2.60 15.37 2.61
N LEU A 70 -2.71 16.53 1.99
CA LEU A 70 -2.57 17.83 2.65
C LEU A 70 -3.95 18.31 3.14
N GLU A 71 -3.96 19.45 3.83
CA GLU A 71 -5.21 20.16 4.13
C GLU A 71 -5.90 20.63 2.84
N GLY A 72 -7.20 20.95 2.94
CA GLY A 72 -7.94 21.52 1.80
C GLY A 72 -8.16 20.58 0.61
N HIS A 73 -8.27 19.26 0.85
CA HIS A 73 -8.53 18.23 -0.17
C HIS A 73 -7.42 18.12 -1.24
N GLN A 74 -6.18 18.41 -0.87
CA GLN A 74 -5.03 18.36 -1.78
C GLN A 74 -4.23 17.06 -1.60
N ILE A 75 -3.66 16.58 -2.70
CA ILE A 75 -2.70 15.46 -2.72
C ILE A 75 -1.35 16.02 -3.16
N TYR A 76 -0.33 15.79 -2.36
CA TYR A 76 1.06 16.05 -2.72
C TYR A 76 1.70 14.77 -3.23
N TYR A 77 2.31 14.81 -4.41
CA TYR A 77 3.17 13.74 -4.94
C TYR A 77 4.64 14.09 -4.72
N SER A 78 5.36 13.17 -4.10
CA SER A 78 6.78 13.33 -3.80
C SER A 78 7.64 13.39 -5.05
N LYS A 79 8.65 14.27 -5.07
CA LYS A 79 9.63 14.34 -6.16
C LYS A 79 10.79 13.35 -6.02
N HIS A 80 11.00 12.80 -4.82
CA HIS A 80 12.19 12.00 -4.48
C HIS A 80 11.88 10.67 -3.79
N HIS A 81 10.59 10.32 -3.65
CA HIS A 81 10.16 9.08 -3.01
C HIS A 81 9.17 8.36 -3.92
N PHE A 82 9.49 7.12 -4.28
CA PHE A 82 8.78 6.34 -5.29
C PHE A 82 8.46 4.94 -4.77
N TRP A 83 7.33 4.38 -5.18
CA TRP A 83 7.10 2.96 -5.07
C TRP A 83 8.06 2.24 -6.02
N ALA A 84 8.72 1.20 -5.54
CA ALA A 84 9.63 0.38 -6.33
C ALA A 84 8.90 -0.50 -7.36
N GLN A 85 7.58 -0.65 -7.21
CA GLN A 85 6.70 -1.45 -8.04
C GLN A 85 5.33 -0.76 -8.14
N PRO A 86 4.48 -1.09 -9.14
CA PRO A 86 3.12 -0.58 -9.19
C PRO A 86 2.36 -0.89 -7.90
N LEU A 87 1.89 0.16 -7.21
CA LEU A 87 1.31 0.05 -5.86
C LEU A 87 0.16 -0.97 -5.81
N GLN A 88 -0.70 -1.00 -6.83
CA GLN A 88 -1.82 -1.95 -6.92
C GLN A 88 -1.33 -3.40 -6.85
N SER A 89 -0.27 -3.74 -7.58
CA SER A 89 0.29 -5.10 -7.59
C SER A 89 0.95 -5.45 -6.25
N SER A 90 1.68 -4.51 -5.64
CA SER A 90 2.32 -4.71 -4.34
C SER A 90 1.31 -4.87 -3.21
N LEU A 91 0.21 -4.10 -3.23
CA LEU A 91 -0.90 -4.23 -2.29
C LEU A 91 -1.56 -5.61 -2.41
N LEU A 92 -1.93 -6.01 -3.62
CA LEU A 92 -2.59 -7.30 -3.84
C LEU A 92 -1.70 -8.47 -3.39
N LYS A 93 -0.42 -8.46 -3.76
CA LYS A 93 0.55 -9.49 -3.34
C LYS A 93 0.71 -9.53 -1.82
N SER A 94 0.91 -8.38 -1.18
CA SER A 94 1.09 -8.29 0.27
C SER A 94 -0.17 -8.74 1.02
N LEU A 95 -1.35 -8.34 0.54
CA LEU A 95 -2.63 -8.72 1.12
C LEU A 95 -2.89 -10.22 0.97
N LEU A 96 -2.62 -10.82 -0.19
CA LEU A 96 -2.73 -12.27 -0.39
C LEU A 96 -1.86 -13.06 0.59
N ASN A 97 -0.63 -12.59 0.83
CA ASN A 97 0.25 -13.21 1.81
C ASN A 97 -0.35 -13.11 3.22
N ASP A 98 -0.83 -11.94 3.62
CA ASP A 98 -1.45 -11.74 4.94
C ASP A 98 -2.74 -12.56 5.10
N LEU A 99 -3.62 -12.57 4.09
CA LEU A 99 -4.85 -13.37 4.07
C LEU A 99 -4.55 -14.85 4.25
N ASN A 100 -3.58 -15.37 3.50
CA ASN A 100 -3.22 -16.76 3.61
C ASN A 100 -2.47 -17.06 4.91
N LEU A 101 -1.76 -16.09 5.50
CA LEU A 101 -1.15 -16.26 6.82
C LEU A 101 -2.20 -16.32 7.94
N HIS A 102 -3.23 -15.47 7.89
CA HIS A 102 -4.25 -15.37 8.93
C HIS A 102 -5.39 -16.38 8.80
N SER A 103 -5.64 -16.91 7.60
CA SER A 103 -6.71 -17.89 7.38
C SER A 103 -6.23 -19.32 7.55
N SER A 104 -6.90 -20.07 8.42
CA SER A 104 -6.71 -21.52 8.55
C SER A 104 -7.64 -22.32 7.64
N GLN A 105 -8.82 -21.77 7.31
CA GLN A 105 -9.86 -22.45 6.51
C GLN A 105 -9.86 -22.03 5.02
N GLY A 106 -9.49 -20.78 4.75
CA GLY A 106 -9.59 -20.15 3.43
C GLY A 106 -8.25 -20.09 2.71
N TYR A 107 -8.25 -20.46 1.43
CA TYR A 107 -7.17 -20.20 0.50
C TYR A 107 -7.55 -19.08 -0.46
N PHE A 108 -6.84 -17.96 -0.37
CA PHE A 108 -7.06 -16.77 -1.19
C PHE A 108 -6.07 -16.75 -2.35
N TYR A 109 -6.57 -16.52 -3.57
CA TYR A 109 -5.76 -16.47 -4.78
C TYR A 109 -6.39 -15.54 -5.83
N THR A 110 -5.61 -15.19 -6.86
CA THR A 110 -6.05 -14.34 -7.98
C THR A 110 -5.96 -15.04 -9.33
N SER A 111 -5.00 -15.96 -9.50
CA SER A 111 -4.77 -16.67 -10.76
C SER A 111 -5.73 -17.85 -10.93
N ASP A 112 -6.27 -18.01 -12.14
CA ASP A 112 -7.03 -19.19 -12.54
C ASP A 112 -6.18 -20.48 -12.60
N THR A 113 -4.85 -20.37 -12.49
CA THR A 113 -3.91 -21.48 -12.77
C THR A 113 -3.61 -22.38 -11.56
N VAL A 114 -4.05 -22.05 -10.35
CA VAL A 114 -3.65 -22.79 -9.13
C VAL A 114 -4.59 -23.96 -8.82
N ASN A 115 -5.76 -24.03 -9.45
CA ASN A 115 -6.63 -25.20 -9.38
C ASN A 115 -7.62 -25.14 -10.55
N ASP A 116 -7.71 -26.20 -11.34
CA ASP A 116 -8.76 -26.41 -12.36
C ASP A 116 -10.19 -26.50 -11.76
N GLU A 117 -10.34 -26.15 -10.48
CA GLU A 117 -11.56 -26.20 -9.71
C GLU A 117 -12.16 -24.79 -9.56
N GLN A 118 -13.45 -24.68 -9.85
CA GLN A 118 -14.22 -23.46 -9.63
C GLN A 118 -14.09 -23.00 -8.16
N PRO A 119 -13.84 -21.70 -7.88
CA PRO A 119 -13.76 -21.21 -6.51
C PRO A 119 -15.06 -21.48 -5.74
N ASP A 120 -14.99 -21.60 -4.42
CA ASP A 120 -16.17 -21.63 -3.55
C ASP A 120 -16.78 -20.24 -3.35
N LEU A 121 -15.95 -19.20 -3.44
CA LEU A 121 -16.30 -17.80 -3.28
C LEU A 121 -15.49 -16.92 -4.23
N LYS A 122 -16.12 -15.85 -4.69
CA LYS A 122 -15.43 -14.72 -5.32
C LYS A 122 -15.53 -13.49 -4.44
N MET A 123 -14.56 -12.61 -4.59
CA MET A 123 -14.38 -11.42 -3.78
C MET A 123 -13.95 -10.25 -4.65
N GLY A 124 -14.65 -9.13 -4.49
CA GLY A 124 -14.19 -7.83 -4.96
C GLY A 124 -13.68 -6.97 -3.81
N LEU A 125 -12.63 -6.19 -4.07
CA LEU A 125 -12.02 -5.24 -3.14
C LEU A 125 -11.64 -3.97 -3.90
N SER A 126 -12.03 -2.81 -3.36
CA SER A 126 -11.70 -1.49 -3.89
C SER A 126 -11.03 -0.65 -2.81
N ILE A 127 -9.82 -0.17 -3.07
CA ILE A 127 -9.04 0.67 -2.16
C ILE A 127 -9.20 2.14 -2.56
N SER A 128 -9.90 2.92 -1.74
CA SER A 128 -10.13 4.36 -1.96
C SER A 128 -9.00 5.23 -1.43
N HIS A 129 -8.39 4.83 -0.29
CA HIS A 129 -7.28 5.57 0.31
C HIS A 129 -6.22 4.59 0.81
N PHE A 130 -4.95 4.93 0.58
CA PHE A 130 -3.77 4.24 1.09
C PHE A 130 -2.59 5.21 1.15
N LEU A 131 -2.61 6.16 2.08
CA LEU A 131 -1.61 7.24 2.12
C LEU A 131 -1.45 7.89 3.51
N PRO A 132 -0.34 8.60 3.75
CA PRO A 132 -0.19 9.52 4.89
C PRO A 132 -1.11 10.73 4.76
N THR A 133 -1.45 11.32 5.90
CA THR A 133 -2.30 12.52 6.01
C THR A 133 -1.57 13.64 6.74
N HIS A 134 -2.02 14.88 6.55
CA HIS A 134 -1.56 16.06 7.31
C HIS A 134 -1.82 15.95 8.81
N GLN A 135 -2.65 14.99 9.26
CA GLN A 135 -3.00 14.75 10.66
C GLN A 135 -2.00 13.83 11.37
N SER A 136 -0.79 13.70 10.83
CA SER A 136 0.26 12.81 11.36
C SER A 136 -0.23 11.36 11.51
N SER A 137 -0.94 10.87 10.51
CA SER A 137 -1.42 9.49 10.45
C SER A 137 -1.28 8.92 9.05
N VAL A 138 -1.38 7.59 8.94
CA VAL A 138 -1.62 6.89 7.67
C VAL A 138 -3.03 6.34 7.69
N VAL A 139 -3.70 6.41 6.54
CA VAL A 139 -5.07 5.92 6.38
C VAL A 139 -5.13 4.86 5.29
N MET A 140 -5.90 3.81 5.55
CA MET A 140 -6.35 2.86 4.54
C MET A 140 -7.87 2.76 4.61
N SER A 141 -8.55 2.89 3.48
CA SER A 141 -10.01 2.74 3.45
C SER A 141 -10.49 2.27 2.08
N GLY A 142 -11.70 1.74 2.06
CA GLY A 142 -12.31 1.22 0.85
C GLY A 142 -13.51 0.36 1.18
N GLN A 143 -13.79 -0.57 0.27
CA GLN A 143 -14.93 -1.46 0.38
C GLN A 143 -14.64 -2.83 -0.23
N TYR A 144 -15.34 -3.86 0.25
CA TYR A 144 -15.29 -5.21 -0.31
C TYR A 144 -16.66 -5.88 -0.26
N TRP A 145 -16.81 -6.93 -1.05
CA TRP A 145 -18.02 -7.74 -1.15
C TRP A 145 -17.68 -9.19 -1.51
N PHE A 146 -18.58 -10.11 -1.17
CA PHE A 146 -18.44 -11.53 -1.47
C PHE A 146 -19.63 -12.03 -2.29
N TYR A 147 -19.38 -12.88 -3.26
CA TYR A 147 -20.42 -13.49 -4.08
C TYR A 147 -20.13 -14.95 -4.36
N ASP A 148 -21.23 -15.67 -4.60
CA ASP A 148 -21.20 -17.09 -4.88
C ASP A 148 -20.62 -17.32 -6.26
N SER A 149 -19.61 -18.19 -6.34
CA SER A 149 -18.90 -18.44 -7.59
C SER A 149 -19.79 -19.09 -8.68
N LYS A 150 -20.80 -19.88 -8.28
CA LYS A 150 -21.65 -20.65 -9.20
C LYS A 150 -22.84 -19.83 -9.70
N THR A 151 -23.44 -19.05 -8.82
CA THR A 151 -24.66 -18.29 -9.10
C THR A 151 -24.41 -16.82 -9.38
N ASN A 152 -23.21 -16.31 -9.07
CA ASN A 152 -22.87 -14.87 -9.02
C ASN A 152 -23.82 -14.06 -8.13
N ASN A 153 -24.56 -14.70 -7.24
CA ASN A 153 -25.40 -14.00 -6.28
C ASN A 153 -24.53 -13.40 -5.18
N ASP A 154 -24.83 -12.17 -4.80
CA ASP A 154 -24.24 -11.54 -3.62
C ASP A 154 -24.59 -12.35 -2.37
N LEU A 155 -23.58 -13.01 -1.80
CA LEU A 155 -23.71 -13.83 -0.60
C LEU A 155 -23.73 -12.96 0.66
N SER A 156 -23.03 -11.83 0.62
CA SER A 156 -23.04 -10.85 1.69
C SER A 156 -24.36 -10.08 1.79
N LYS A 157 -25.12 -9.99 0.69
CA LYS A 157 -26.30 -9.10 0.51
C LYS A 157 -25.99 -7.63 0.83
N ARG A 158 -24.72 -7.25 0.92
CA ARG A 158 -24.24 -5.92 1.33
C ARG A 158 -22.78 -5.73 0.94
N VAL A 159 -22.43 -4.49 0.63
CA VAL A 159 -21.04 -4.03 0.53
C VAL A 159 -20.54 -3.64 1.92
N PHE A 160 -19.34 -4.09 2.28
CA PHE A 160 -18.68 -3.74 3.54
C PHE A 160 -17.71 -2.60 3.31
N ASN A 161 -17.83 -1.53 4.11
CA ASN A 161 -16.88 -0.43 4.12
C ASN A 161 -15.89 -0.61 5.26
N PHE A 162 -14.63 -0.26 5.03
CA PHE A 162 -13.60 -0.28 6.07
C PHE A 162 -12.78 1.02 6.05
N LYS A 163 -12.27 1.38 7.22
CA LYS A 163 -11.31 2.47 7.41
C LYS A 163 -10.42 2.13 8.59
N TYR A 164 -9.11 2.15 8.37
CA TYR A 164 -8.09 1.97 9.39
C TYR A 164 -7.17 3.18 9.38
N GLU A 165 -6.66 3.52 10.55
CA GLU A 165 -5.76 4.65 10.74
C GLU A 165 -4.70 4.30 11.79
N LEU A 166 -3.44 4.64 11.49
CA LEU A 166 -2.32 4.49 12.42
C LEU A 166 -1.55 5.80 12.55
N PRO A 167 -1.13 6.19 13.76
CA PRO A 167 -0.38 7.42 13.97
C PRO A 167 1.06 7.32 13.44
N LEU A 168 1.54 8.42 12.87
CA LEU A 168 2.94 8.62 12.52
C LEU A 168 3.68 9.21 13.71
N LYS A 169 4.65 8.45 14.23
CA LYS A 169 5.53 8.84 15.34
C LYS A 169 6.84 9.46 14.87
N GLU A 170 7.16 9.28 13.60
CA GLU A 170 8.36 9.79 12.94
C GLU A 170 7.97 10.44 11.61
N ASN A 171 8.78 11.41 11.19
CA ASN A 171 8.55 12.14 9.95
C ASN A 171 9.05 11.37 8.73
N GLY A 172 8.46 11.69 7.58
CA GLY A 172 8.94 11.27 6.28
C GLY A 172 8.41 9.92 5.79
N PHE A 173 8.55 9.72 4.49
CA PHE A 173 8.03 8.55 3.81
C PHE A 173 8.56 7.18 4.30
N PRO A 174 9.83 7.02 4.76
CA PRO A 174 10.28 5.74 5.29
C PRO A 174 9.41 5.21 6.43
N HIS A 175 9.05 6.07 7.39
CA HIS A 175 8.18 5.67 8.50
C HIS A 175 6.74 5.47 8.03
N SER A 176 6.27 6.34 7.14
CA SER A 176 4.95 6.22 6.53
C SER A 176 4.71 4.89 5.83
N VAL A 177 5.67 4.42 5.03
CA VAL A 177 5.56 3.12 4.34
C VAL A 177 5.45 1.97 5.33
N LYS A 178 6.25 2.00 6.40
CA LYS A 178 6.15 1.00 7.47
C LYS A 178 4.77 0.99 8.12
N GLN A 179 4.22 2.15 8.46
CA GLN A 179 2.88 2.23 9.05
C GLN A 179 1.77 1.81 8.06
N LEU A 180 1.88 2.19 6.79
CA LEU A 180 0.95 1.76 5.74
C LEU A 180 0.92 0.24 5.62
N ARG A 181 2.09 -0.42 5.64
CA ARG A 181 2.18 -1.88 5.61
C ARG A 181 1.48 -2.55 6.80
N LEU A 182 1.48 -1.92 7.97
CA LEU A 182 0.79 -2.43 9.18
C LEU A 182 -0.74 -2.35 9.11
N LEU A 183 -1.31 -1.61 8.14
CA LEU A 183 -2.77 -1.57 7.94
C LEU A 183 -3.29 -2.82 7.22
N LEU A 184 -2.48 -3.47 6.37
CA LEU A 184 -2.89 -4.64 5.59
C LEU A 184 -3.27 -5.86 6.45
N PRO A 185 -2.52 -6.21 7.52
CA PRO A 185 -2.91 -7.28 8.43
C PRO A 185 -4.28 -7.05 9.08
N GLU A 186 -4.64 -5.79 9.36
CA GLU A 186 -5.94 -5.46 9.96
C GLU A 186 -7.08 -5.73 8.97
N LEU A 187 -6.93 -5.31 7.71
CA LEU A 187 -7.87 -5.66 6.64
C LEU A 187 -7.95 -7.17 6.45
N SER A 188 -6.80 -7.85 6.39
CA SER A 188 -6.73 -9.29 6.22
C SER A 188 -7.52 -10.06 7.29
N LYS A 189 -7.35 -9.70 8.57
CA LYS A 189 -8.09 -10.31 9.68
C LYS A 189 -9.60 -10.07 9.54
N GLU A 190 -10.02 -8.88 9.16
CA GLU A 190 -11.44 -8.56 8.94
C GLU A 190 -12.04 -9.38 7.79
N LEU A 191 -11.33 -9.46 6.65
CA LEU A 191 -11.77 -10.23 5.49
C LEU A 191 -11.90 -11.73 5.81
N VAL A 192 -10.93 -12.31 6.53
CA VAL A 192 -10.98 -13.71 6.96
C VAL A 192 -12.17 -13.96 7.88
N LYS A 193 -12.35 -13.11 8.89
CA LYS A 193 -13.47 -13.21 9.83
C LYS A 193 -14.83 -13.16 9.11
N ASN A 194 -15.00 -12.23 8.17
CA ASN A 194 -16.27 -12.07 7.46
C ASN A 194 -16.50 -13.18 6.44
N MET A 195 -15.44 -13.68 5.79
CA MET A 195 -15.52 -14.87 4.94
C MET A 195 -16.03 -16.09 5.73
N GLU A 196 -15.47 -16.35 6.92
CA GLU A 196 -15.90 -17.45 7.78
C GLU A 196 -17.36 -17.28 8.25
N SER A 197 -17.79 -16.05 8.54
CA SER A 197 -19.19 -15.76 8.90
C SER A 197 -20.19 -15.94 7.75
N ILE A 198 -19.77 -15.87 6.50
CA ILE A 198 -20.65 -16.05 5.33
C ILE A 198 -20.81 -17.54 4.97
N LYS A 199 -19.81 -18.37 5.32
CA LYS A 199 -19.82 -19.82 5.03
C LYS A 199 -20.43 -20.68 6.13
N ASN A 200 -20.48 -20.18 7.37
CA ASN A 200 -21.22 -20.81 8.48
C ASN A 200 -22.71 -20.49 8.43
#